data_AF-A0A382WC48-F1
#
_entry.id   AF-A0A382WC48-F1
#
_cell.length_a   1.000
_cell.length_b   1.000
_cell.length_c   1.000
_cell.angle_alpha   90.00
_cell.angle_beta   90.00
_cell.angle_gamma   90.00
#
_symmetry.space_group_name_H-M   'P 1'
#
loop_
_entity.id
_entity.type
_entity.pdbx_description
1 polymer ?
#
loop_
_entity_poly.entity_id
_entity_poly.type
_entity_poly.pdbx_seq_one_letter_code
_entity_poly.pdbx_strand_id
1 'polypeptide(L)'
;AFSSDSLTISFGEIDSDNQVIEILYDNPGQIYGFKFFALGIDITDVYGGDAEVYNFYLHQNSTCWRNDDCKDEVEGFTYTGTPIPPGSGTLLYINYAETGDEIFDDNIQVGDQTCLDITEGYFFGMGSDGSFGDFIVETGLCADSPMDCNGDYYGSSNLDDCGVCNGGNADIDCAGICNGDAYEDNCGICDDNPFNDCLNDCNGVPGGDAFEDNCGNCDNNSTNNCVQDCAGVWGGEAVEDDCGICAGGNVDMDCSGECFGYAYYDNCDYCVGGNTSI
;
A
#
# COMPACT_ATOMS: atom_id res chain seq x y z
N ALA A 1 3.84 54.97 -18.39
CA ALA A 1 4.27 55.02 -19.80
C ALA A 1 4.74 53.61 -20.13
N PHE A 2 4.29 53.02 -21.23
CA PHE A 2 4.69 51.66 -21.58
C PHE A 2 6.12 51.67 -22.11
N SER A 3 6.91 50.66 -21.74
CA SER A 3 8.16 50.35 -22.44
C SER A 3 7.85 50.02 -23.91
N SER A 4 8.78 50.26 -24.83
CA SER A 4 8.68 49.81 -26.22
C SER A 4 8.84 48.30 -26.40
N ASP A 5 9.21 47.61 -25.32
CA ASP A 5 9.65 46.23 -25.37
C ASP A 5 8.53 45.26 -24.97
N SER A 6 8.49 44.10 -25.64
CA SER A 6 7.57 43.00 -25.35
C SER A 6 8.24 41.94 -24.48
N LEU A 7 7.61 41.57 -23.38
CA LEU A 7 7.98 40.45 -22.52
C LEU A 7 7.04 39.27 -22.81
N THR A 8 7.56 38.06 -22.88
CA THR A 8 6.75 36.85 -23.06
C THR A 8 6.68 36.07 -21.76
N ILE A 9 5.50 35.54 -21.43
CA ILE A 9 5.32 34.53 -20.38
C ILE A 9 4.59 33.31 -20.94
N SER A 10 4.95 32.11 -20.51
CA SER A 10 4.29 30.88 -20.94
C SER A 10 4.44 29.78 -19.91
N PHE A 11 3.61 28.75 -20.01
CA PHE A 11 3.85 27.49 -19.30
C PHE A 11 5.10 26.79 -19.85
N GLY A 12 5.87 26.18 -18.95
CA GLY A 12 6.98 25.28 -19.23
C GLY A 12 6.56 23.83 -19.04
N GLU A 13 7.42 23.04 -18.40
CA GLU A 13 7.11 21.66 -18.04
C GLU A 13 5.99 21.59 -16.99
N ILE A 14 5.10 20.61 -17.14
CA ILE A 14 4.03 20.29 -16.20
C ILE A 14 4.38 18.95 -15.56
N ASP A 15 4.68 18.96 -14.27
CA ASP A 15 4.95 17.78 -13.47
C ASP A 15 3.69 17.39 -12.70
N SER A 16 2.89 16.51 -13.31
CA SER A 16 1.65 16.02 -12.72
C SER A 16 1.87 15.14 -11.49
N ASP A 17 3.05 14.52 -11.34
CA ASP A 17 3.35 13.63 -10.21
C ASP A 17 3.59 14.44 -8.92
N ASN A 18 4.15 15.65 -9.06
CA ASN A 18 4.43 16.55 -7.95
C ASN A 18 3.48 17.76 -7.87
N GLN A 19 2.53 17.86 -8.80
CA GLN A 19 1.57 18.97 -8.92
C GLN A 19 2.23 20.34 -9.13
N VAL A 20 3.29 20.36 -9.94
CA VAL A 20 4.11 21.56 -10.19
C VAL A 20 4.00 21.99 -11.65
N ILE A 21 3.78 23.29 -11.88
CA ILE A 21 3.85 23.90 -13.22
C ILE A 21 4.97 24.94 -13.25
N GLU A 22 5.82 24.83 -14.26
CA GLU A 22 6.86 25.83 -14.52
C GLU A 22 6.30 27.04 -15.28
N ILE A 23 6.65 28.25 -14.87
CA ILE A 23 6.38 29.49 -15.62
C ILE A 23 7.68 29.98 -16.24
N LEU A 24 7.71 30.05 -17.57
CA LEU A 24 8.82 30.57 -18.34
C LEU A 24 8.60 32.04 -18.66
N TYR A 25 9.70 32.78 -18.78
CA TYR A 25 9.70 34.16 -19.24
C TYR A 25 10.81 34.40 -20.26
N ASP A 26 10.58 35.35 -21.18
CA ASP A 26 11.61 35.96 -22.02
C ASP A 26 11.45 37.48 -21.97
N ASN A 27 12.51 38.14 -21.51
CA ASN A 27 12.46 39.51 -21.02
C ASN A 27 13.64 40.33 -21.60
N PRO A 28 13.34 41.41 -22.34
CA PRO A 28 14.35 42.28 -22.93
C PRO A 28 14.94 43.33 -21.95
N GLY A 29 14.35 43.49 -20.76
CA GLY A 29 14.67 44.53 -19.78
C GLY A 29 14.89 43.98 -18.35
N GLN A 30 14.76 44.85 -17.36
CA GLN A 30 14.84 44.49 -15.95
C GLN A 30 13.45 44.46 -15.35
N ILE A 31 13.04 43.34 -14.74
CA ILE A 31 11.73 43.21 -14.09
C ILE A 31 11.90 43.56 -12.61
N TYR A 32 11.03 44.43 -12.08
CA TYR A 32 10.98 44.80 -10.65
C TYR A 32 9.75 44.23 -9.93
N GLY A 33 8.74 43.84 -10.70
CA GLY A 33 7.62 43.07 -10.21
C GLY A 33 6.62 42.76 -11.30
N PHE A 34 5.71 41.87 -10.96
CA PHE A 34 4.74 41.32 -11.87
C PHE A 34 3.48 40.90 -11.12
N LYS A 35 2.38 40.91 -11.84
CA LYS A 35 1.10 40.35 -11.47
C LYS A 35 0.50 39.72 -12.71
N PHE A 36 0.12 38.46 -12.66
CA PHE A 36 -0.62 37.79 -13.73
C PHE A 36 -1.66 36.86 -13.12
N PHE A 37 -2.55 36.36 -13.97
CA PHE A 37 -3.60 35.44 -13.56
C PHE A 37 -3.47 34.11 -14.28
N ALA A 38 -3.94 33.05 -13.64
CA ALA A 38 -4.15 31.76 -14.27
C ALA A 38 -5.65 31.43 -14.29
N LEU A 39 -6.11 30.92 -15.43
CA LEU A 39 -7.48 30.47 -15.65
C LEU A 39 -7.49 28.96 -15.76
N GLY A 40 -8.52 28.29 -15.26
CA GLY A 40 -8.67 26.84 -15.43
C GLY A 40 -7.80 26.01 -14.48
N ILE A 41 -7.28 26.60 -13.41
CA ILE A 41 -6.45 25.95 -12.40
C ILE A 41 -6.65 26.66 -11.06
N ASP A 42 -6.53 25.91 -9.95
CA ASP A 42 -6.51 26.45 -8.60
C ASP A 42 -5.09 26.43 -8.04
N ILE A 43 -4.50 27.59 -7.77
CA ILE A 43 -3.11 27.77 -7.32
C ILE A 43 -3.04 27.76 -5.79
N THR A 44 -2.24 26.85 -5.24
CA THR A 44 -2.05 26.72 -3.78
C THR A 44 -0.78 27.39 -3.30
N ASP A 45 0.27 27.44 -4.11
CA ASP A 45 1.55 28.05 -3.74
C ASP A 45 2.37 28.50 -4.96
N VAL A 46 3.30 29.43 -4.74
CA VAL A 46 4.21 29.94 -5.76
C VAL A 46 5.61 30.13 -5.20
N TYR A 47 6.62 29.60 -5.88
CA TYR A 47 7.99 29.56 -5.33
C TYR A 47 9.07 29.44 -6.42
N GLY A 48 10.34 29.55 -6.04
CA GLY A 48 11.47 29.21 -6.90
C GLY A 48 11.70 30.12 -8.11
N GLY A 49 12.41 29.56 -9.08
CA GLY A 49 12.82 30.27 -10.30
C GLY A 49 13.72 31.47 -10.05
N ASP A 50 13.85 32.31 -11.07
CA ASP A 50 14.58 33.57 -11.00
C ASP A 50 13.94 34.54 -9.99
N ALA A 51 12.63 34.48 -9.78
CA ALA A 51 11.97 35.30 -8.78
C ALA A 51 12.57 35.07 -7.39
N GLU A 52 12.73 33.81 -6.95
CA GLU A 52 13.36 33.52 -5.66
C GLU A 52 14.87 33.84 -5.67
N VAL A 53 15.60 33.53 -6.75
CA VAL A 53 17.04 33.85 -6.88
C VAL A 53 17.31 35.35 -6.69
N TYR A 54 16.43 36.20 -7.23
CA TYR A 54 16.52 37.65 -7.10
C TYR A 54 15.73 38.22 -5.91
N ASN A 55 15.31 37.36 -4.97
CA ASN A 55 14.64 37.71 -3.70
C ASN A 55 13.34 38.50 -3.88
N PHE A 56 12.52 38.09 -4.85
CA PHE A 56 11.16 38.58 -4.96
C PHE A 56 10.33 37.97 -3.83
N TYR A 57 9.49 38.80 -3.23
CA TYR A 57 8.39 38.31 -2.43
C TYR A 57 7.32 37.79 -3.40
N LEU A 58 7.00 36.51 -3.28
CA LEU A 58 5.98 35.83 -4.07
C LEU A 58 4.71 35.67 -3.24
N HIS A 59 3.56 35.85 -3.87
CA HIS A 59 2.26 35.71 -3.27
C HIS A 59 1.28 35.19 -4.30
N GLN A 60 0.38 34.30 -3.86
CA GLN A 60 -0.78 33.89 -4.63
C GLN A 60 -2.05 34.30 -3.90
N ASN A 61 -3.13 34.54 -4.64
CA ASN A 61 -4.46 34.71 -4.07
C ASN A 61 -5.55 34.43 -5.11
N SER A 62 -6.69 33.94 -4.68
CA SER A 62 -7.84 33.78 -5.57
C SER A 62 -8.67 35.07 -5.63
N THR A 63 -9.03 35.49 -6.84
CA THR A 63 -9.85 36.67 -7.09
C THR A 63 -11.14 36.27 -7.79
N CYS A 64 -12.27 36.58 -7.16
CA CYS A 64 -13.59 36.27 -7.69
C CYS A 64 -14.34 37.53 -8.07
N TRP A 65 -14.78 37.62 -9.33
CA TRP A 65 -15.69 38.68 -9.77
C TRP A 65 -17.15 38.19 -9.79
N ARG A 66 -18.07 39.13 -10.04
CA ARG A 66 -19.50 38.77 -10.16
C ARG A 66 -19.71 37.78 -11.32
N ASN A 67 -20.53 36.76 -11.06
CA ASN A 67 -20.90 35.65 -11.96
C ASN A 67 -19.95 34.43 -11.91
N ASP A 68 -19.35 34.14 -10.76
CA ASP A 68 -18.52 32.94 -10.53
C ASP A 68 -17.33 32.82 -11.49
N ASP A 69 -16.80 33.96 -11.93
CA ASP A 69 -15.56 34.06 -12.70
C ASP A 69 -14.42 34.30 -11.69
N CYS A 70 -13.92 33.19 -11.12
CA CYS A 70 -12.78 33.18 -10.21
C CYS A 70 -11.50 32.81 -10.95
N LYS A 71 -10.44 33.54 -10.64
CA LYS A 71 -9.11 33.40 -11.24
C LYS A 71 -8.07 33.47 -10.15
N ASP A 72 -7.01 32.68 -10.26
CA ASP A 72 -5.87 32.84 -9.37
C ASP A 72 -4.92 33.90 -9.85
N GLU A 73 -4.50 34.71 -8.90
CA GLU A 73 -3.54 35.78 -9.06
C GLU A 73 -2.19 35.30 -8.53
N VAL A 74 -1.15 35.55 -9.32
CA VAL A 74 0.24 35.42 -8.90
C VAL A 74 0.88 36.79 -8.94
N GLU A 75 1.38 37.25 -7.80
CA GLU A 75 2.10 38.52 -7.65
C GLU A 75 3.52 38.26 -7.14
N GLY A 76 4.48 38.97 -7.74
CA GLY A 76 5.88 38.91 -7.33
C GLY A 76 6.53 40.28 -7.40
N PHE A 77 7.25 40.69 -6.37
CA PHE A 77 7.94 41.99 -6.39
C PHE A 77 9.14 42.06 -5.44
N THR A 78 10.10 42.94 -5.75
CA THR A 78 11.32 43.12 -4.95
C THR A 78 11.25 44.35 -4.05
N TYR A 79 11.42 44.18 -2.74
CA TYR A 79 11.63 45.29 -1.80
C TYR A 79 13.08 45.77 -1.74
N THR A 80 14.02 44.91 -2.15
CA THR A 80 15.47 45.22 -2.10
C THR A 80 15.90 46.08 -3.28
N GLY A 81 15.07 46.16 -4.33
CA GLY A 81 15.36 46.89 -5.56
C GLY A 81 16.32 46.14 -6.49
N THR A 82 16.57 44.85 -6.24
CA THR A 82 17.34 43.99 -7.16
C THR A 82 16.37 43.41 -8.19
N PRO A 83 16.43 43.83 -9.47
CA PRO A 83 15.53 43.31 -10.49
C PRO A 83 16.00 41.96 -11.02
N ILE A 84 15.08 41.21 -11.60
CA ILE A 84 15.42 40.11 -12.50
C ILE A 84 16.02 40.73 -13.78
N PRO A 85 17.25 40.36 -14.18
CA PRO A 85 17.93 40.97 -15.31
C PRO A 85 17.32 40.54 -16.66
N PRO A 86 17.69 41.22 -17.76
CA PRO A 86 17.29 40.80 -19.11
C PRO A 86 17.78 39.38 -19.41
N GLY A 87 16.92 38.59 -20.02
CA GLY A 87 17.16 37.19 -20.32
C GLY A 87 15.88 36.38 -20.36
N SER A 88 16.05 35.08 -20.53
CA SER A 88 14.98 34.10 -20.47
C SER A 88 15.35 32.99 -19.50
N GLY A 89 14.32 32.35 -18.96
CA GLY A 89 14.47 31.28 -18.00
C GLY A 89 13.16 30.95 -17.31
N THR A 90 13.27 30.32 -16.15
CA THR A 90 12.15 29.99 -15.27
C THR A 90 11.90 31.16 -14.35
N LEU A 91 10.72 31.78 -14.45
CA LEU A 91 10.32 32.87 -13.58
C LEU A 91 10.06 32.35 -12.17
N LEU A 92 9.20 31.34 -12.07
CA LEU A 92 8.76 30.69 -10.83
C LEU A 92 8.10 29.35 -11.15
N TYR A 93 7.80 28.59 -10.10
CA TYR A 93 6.98 27.38 -10.11
C TYR A 93 5.66 27.64 -9.37
N ILE A 94 4.61 26.97 -9.83
CA ILE A 94 3.25 27.03 -9.27
C ILE A 94 2.89 25.63 -8.76
N ASN A 95 2.41 25.54 -7.53
CA ASN A 95 1.67 24.36 -7.04
C ASN A 95 0.17 24.59 -7.25
N TYR A 96 -0.56 23.54 -7.57
CA TYR A 96 -2.00 23.59 -7.76
C TYR A 96 -2.76 22.63 -6.86
N ALA A 97 -4.05 22.91 -6.62
CA ALA A 97 -4.99 22.02 -5.94
C ALA A 97 -5.67 21.08 -6.94
N GLU A 98 -6.06 19.91 -6.43
CA GLU A 98 -6.87 18.97 -7.20
C GLU A 98 -8.35 19.21 -6.99
N THR A 99 -9.14 18.98 -8.03
CA THR A 99 -10.60 19.06 -7.92
C THR A 99 -11.08 18.06 -6.85
N GLY A 100 -11.79 18.57 -5.84
CA GLY A 100 -12.36 17.75 -4.76
C GLY A 100 -11.48 17.54 -3.53
N ASP A 101 -10.27 18.09 -3.50
CA ASP A 101 -9.47 18.17 -2.26
C ASP A 101 -9.99 19.27 -1.32
N GLU A 102 -9.70 19.17 -0.02
CA GLU A 102 -10.15 20.13 1.00
C GLU A 102 -9.58 21.55 0.80
N ILE A 103 -8.46 21.66 0.10
CA ILE A 103 -7.80 22.94 -0.20
C ILE A 103 -8.31 23.60 -1.49
N PHE A 104 -9.11 22.88 -2.28
CA PHE A 104 -9.61 23.38 -3.55
C PHE A 104 -10.65 24.49 -3.34
N ASP A 105 -10.49 25.62 -4.02
CA ASP A 105 -11.52 26.65 -4.09
C ASP A 105 -12.59 26.23 -5.10
N ASP A 106 -13.72 25.71 -4.59
CA ASP A 106 -14.90 25.30 -5.37
C ASP A 106 -15.43 26.37 -6.34
N ASN A 107 -15.07 27.65 -6.16
CA ASN A 107 -15.48 28.70 -7.07
C ASN A 107 -14.61 28.75 -8.35
N ILE A 108 -13.41 28.16 -8.33
CA ILE A 108 -12.51 28.09 -9.47
C ILE A 108 -13.03 27.07 -10.48
N GLN A 109 -13.21 27.52 -11.71
CA GLN A 109 -13.66 26.67 -12.81
C GLN A 109 -12.46 26.03 -13.48
N VAL A 110 -12.26 24.73 -13.25
CA VAL A 110 -11.26 23.92 -13.95
C VAL A 110 -11.86 23.36 -15.24
N GLY A 111 -11.07 23.36 -16.32
CA GLY A 111 -11.49 22.90 -17.65
C GLY A 111 -10.40 22.13 -18.38
N ASP A 112 -10.64 21.88 -19.66
CA ASP A 112 -9.73 21.16 -20.57
C ASP A 112 -8.44 21.94 -20.88
N GLN A 113 -8.44 23.25 -20.65
CA GLN A 113 -7.28 24.11 -20.84
C GLN A 113 -7.05 25.05 -19.68
N THR A 114 -5.79 25.33 -19.42
CA THR A 114 -5.31 26.32 -18.47
C THR A 114 -4.56 27.42 -19.23
N CYS A 115 -4.91 28.67 -18.95
CA CYS A 115 -4.40 29.83 -19.69
C CYS A 115 -3.82 30.87 -18.74
N LEU A 116 -2.70 31.50 -19.14
CA LEU A 116 -2.22 32.71 -18.49
C LEU A 116 -3.02 33.91 -18.99
N ASP A 117 -3.46 34.78 -18.09
CA ASP A 117 -4.19 36.00 -18.38
C ASP A 117 -3.48 37.21 -17.77
N ILE A 118 -3.19 38.20 -18.61
CA ILE A 118 -2.54 39.46 -18.22
C ILE A 118 -3.48 40.67 -18.33
N THR A 119 -4.76 40.46 -18.63
CA THR A 119 -5.73 41.55 -18.89
C THR A 119 -5.80 42.55 -17.74
N GLU A 120 -5.73 42.07 -16.49
CA GLU A 120 -5.72 42.87 -15.27
C GLU A 120 -4.36 42.84 -14.54
N GLY A 121 -3.37 42.22 -15.18
CA GLY A 121 -2.03 42.05 -14.67
C GLY A 121 -1.08 43.14 -15.16
N TYR A 122 0.18 43.05 -14.73
CA TYR A 122 1.24 43.93 -15.17
C TYR A 122 2.60 43.25 -15.01
N PHE A 123 3.57 43.67 -15.81
CA PHE A 123 4.99 43.48 -15.52
C PHE A 123 5.59 44.87 -15.53
N PHE A 124 6.24 45.28 -14.44
CA PHE A 124 6.83 46.61 -14.35
C PHE A 124 8.34 46.52 -14.18
N GLY A 125 9.03 47.46 -14.81
CA GLY A 125 10.47 47.57 -14.65
C GLY A 125 11.11 48.54 -15.63
N MET A 126 12.35 48.25 -16.02
CA MET A 126 13.14 49.11 -16.90
C MET A 126 13.42 48.43 -18.24
N GLY A 127 12.95 49.01 -19.34
CA GLY A 127 13.18 48.51 -20.70
C GLY A 127 14.63 48.61 -21.15
N SER A 128 14.93 48.02 -22.30
CA SER A 128 16.23 48.04 -22.96
C SER A 128 16.67 49.45 -23.37
N ASP A 129 15.71 50.36 -23.57
CA ASP A 129 15.92 51.78 -23.85
C ASP A 129 16.17 52.62 -22.58
N GLY A 130 16.12 52.00 -21.40
CA GLY A 130 16.26 52.66 -20.09
C GLY A 130 14.99 53.36 -19.61
N SER A 131 13.86 53.21 -20.29
CA SER A 131 12.57 53.72 -19.84
C SER A 131 12.02 52.86 -18.71
N PHE A 132 11.46 53.49 -17.68
CA PHE A 132 10.81 52.79 -16.57
C PHE A 132 9.29 52.80 -16.74
N GLY A 133 8.66 51.65 -16.62
CA GLY A 133 7.21 51.49 -16.76
C GLY A 133 6.76 50.06 -16.96
N ASP A 134 5.54 49.90 -17.45
CA ASP A 134 4.93 48.60 -17.69
C ASP A 134 5.40 48.04 -19.03
N PHE A 135 5.71 46.75 -19.06
CA PHE A 135 6.02 46.01 -20.27
C PHE A 135 4.74 45.70 -21.05
N ILE A 136 4.86 45.59 -22.37
CA ILE A 136 3.84 44.93 -23.18
C ILE A 136 4.05 43.43 -22.97
N VAL A 137 3.02 42.70 -22.55
CA VAL A 137 3.16 41.27 -22.22
C VAL A 137 2.43 40.43 -23.27
N GLU A 138 3.14 39.45 -23.80
CA GLU A 138 2.60 38.43 -24.68
C GLU A 138 2.51 37.10 -23.91
N THR A 139 1.31 36.55 -23.79
CA THR A 139 1.11 35.24 -23.18
C THR A 139 1.30 34.14 -24.23
N GLY A 140 1.91 33.04 -23.83
CA GLY A 140 1.99 31.82 -24.61
C GLY A 140 0.61 31.18 -24.86
N LEU A 141 0.63 30.04 -25.52
CA LEU A 141 -0.58 29.22 -25.69
C LEU A 141 -1.05 28.67 -24.34
N CYS A 142 -2.35 28.41 -24.24
CA CYS A 142 -2.90 27.65 -23.11
C CYS A 142 -2.30 26.25 -23.09
N ALA A 143 -2.06 25.73 -21.89
CA ALA A 143 -1.69 24.34 -21.67
C ALA A 143 -2.95 23.47 -21.58
N ASP A 144 -2.85 22.22 -21.99
CA ASP A 144 -3.90 21.24 -21.76
C ASP A 144 -3.88 20.80 -20.29
N SER A 145 -5.04 20.75 -19.65
CA SER A 145 -5.15 20.30 -18.27
C SER A 145 -5.04 18.76 -18.22
N PRO A 146 -4.12 18.17 -17.43
CA PRO A 146 -4.06 16.74 -17.25
C PRO A 146 -5.36 16.23 -16.62
N MET A 147 -5.82 15.06 -17.07
CA MET A 147 -7.02 14.41 -16.56
C MET A 147 -6.64 13.08 -15.93
N ASP A 148 -7.21 12.80 -14.77
CA ASP A 148 -6.98 11.57 -14.04
C ASP A 148 -7.84 10.41 -14.58
N CYS A 149 -7.70 9.20 -14.02
CA CYS A 149 -8.48 8.05 -14.50
C CYS A 149 -9.97 8.09 -14.14
N ASN A 150 -10.41 8.99 -13.25
CA ASN A 150 -11.82 9.24 -12.94
C ASN A 150 -12.45 10.28 -13.88
N GLY A 151 -11.63 10.92 -14.72
CA GLY A 151 -12.07 11.97 -15.62
C GLY A 151 -12.03 13.36 -15.00
N ASP A 152 -11.37 13.52 -13.85
CA ASP A 152 -11.23 14.78 -13.16
C ASP A 152 -9.96 15.50 -13.61
N TYR A 153 -10.09 16.76 -13.99
CA TYR A 153 -8.93 17.59 -14.36
C TYR A 153 -8.10 17.92 -13.11
N TYR A 154 -6.78 17.85 -13.26
CA TYR A 154 -5.79 17.99 -12.18
C TYR A 154 -6.02 17.02 -11.01
N GLY A 155 -6.71 15.89 -11.23
CA GLY A 155 -6.88 14.86 -10.20
C GLY A 155 -5.65 13.94 -10.04
N SER A 156 -5.51 13.33 -8.86
CA SER A 156 -4.46 12.34 -8.53
C SER A 156 -4.88 10.89 -8.80
N SER A 157 -6.08 10.62 -9.31
CA SER A 157 -6.52 9.24 -9.45
C SER A 157 -5.70 8.50 -10.49
N ASN A 158 -5.12 7.37 -10.09
CA ASN A 158 -4.23 6.58 -10.93
C ASN A 158 -4.81 5.19 -11.21
N LEU A 159 -4.49 4.65 -12.38
CA LEU A 159 -4.78 3.26 -12.72
C LEU A 159 -3.88 2.35 -11.91
N ASP A 160 -4.46 1.32 -11.31
CA ASP A 160 -3.70 0.19 -10.75
C ASP A 160 -3.22 -0.77 -11.86
N ASP A 161 -2.54 -1.87 -11.51
CA ASP A 161 -1.99 -2.80 -12.51
C ASP A 161 -3.09 -3.50 -13.33
N CYS A 162 -4.34 -3.48 -12.85
CA CYS A 162 -5.52 -4.01 -13.53
C CYS A 162 -6.30 -2.96 -14.32
N GLY A 163 -5.82 -1.71 -14.36
CA GLY A 163 -6.52 -0.63 -15.03
C GLY A 163 -7.77 -0.18 -14.28
N VAL A 164 -7.85 -0.44 -12.96
CA VAL A 164 -8.92 0.07 -12.11
C VAL A 164 -8.45 1.36 -11.45
N CYS A 165 -9.23 2.41 -11.62
CA CYS A 165 -8.91 3.73 -11.06
C CYS A 165 -8.98 3.69 -9.53
N ASN A 166 -7.87 4.02 -8.85
CA ASN A 166 -7.68 3.89 -7.40
C ASN A 166 -8.10 2.52 -6.85
N GLY A 167 -7.96 1.44 -7.65
CA GLY A 167 -8.37 0.08 -7.28
C GLY A 167 -7.44 -0.60 -6.27
N GLY A 168 -6.22 -0.08 -6.11
CA GLY A 168 -5.26 -0.59 -5.13
C GLY A 168 -4.89 -2.06 -5.34
N ASN A 169 -4.98 -2.56 -6.58
CA ASN A 169 -4.74 -3.95 -6.94
C ASN A 169 -5.64 -4.94 -6.17
N ALA A 170 -6.81 -4.50 -5.70
CA ALA A 170 -7.74 -5.34 -4.94
C ALA A 170 -8.28 -6.53 -5.76
N ASP A 171 -8.31 -6.38 -7.08
CA ASP A 171 -8.74 -7.40 -8.03
C ASP A 171 -7.58 -8.30 -8.48
N ILE A 172 -6.36 -8.15 -7.94
CA ILE A 172 -5.21 -9.02 -8.27
C ILE A 172 -5.22 -10.25 -7.37
N ASP A 173 -5.18 -11.42 -7.99
CA ASP A 173 -4.99 -12.69 -7.31
C ASP A 173 -3.52 -12.87 -6.86
N CYS A 174 -3.21 -13.88 -6.04
CA CYS A 174 -1.84 -14.07 -5.55
C CYS A 174 -0.81 -14.38 -6.68
N ALA A 175 -1.27 -14.71 -7.89
CA ALA A 175 -0.43 -15.04 -9.04
C ALA A 175 -0.14 -13.79 -9.89
N GLY A 176 -0.65 -12.63 -9.49
CA GLY A 176 -0.51 -11.38 -10.23
C GLY A 176 -1.49 -11.25 -11.39
N ILE A 177 -2.58 -12.04 -11.40
CA ILE A 177 -3.58 -12.03 -12.45
C ILE A 177 -4.79 -11.21 -12.00
N CYS A 178 -5.11 -10.18 -12.78
CA CYS A 178 -6.32 -9.38 -12.59
C CYS A 178 -7.59 -10.21 -12.77
N ASN A 179 -8.49 -10.13 -11.80
CA ASN A 179 -9.69 -10.96 -11.66
C ASN A 179 -9.38 -12.46 -11.74
N GLY A 180 -8.21 -12.88 -11.25
CA GLY A 180 -7.88 -14.29 -11.11
C GLY A 180 -8.53 -14.91 -9.87
N ASP A 181 -8.63 -16.24 -9.86
CA ASP A 181 -9.29 -17.01 -8.79
C ASP A 181 -8.28 -17.60 -7.79
N ALA A 182 -6.98 -17.39 -7.98
CA ALA A 182 -5.94 -17.98 -7.14
C ALA A 182 -5.82 -17.27 -5.78
N TYR A 183 -5.64 -18.05 -4.72
CA TYR A 183 -5.38 -17.52 -3.38
C TYR A 183 -4.16 -18.20 -2.77
N GLU A 184 -3.46 -17.48 -1.89
CA GLU A 184 -2.34 -18.06 -1.17
C GLU A 184 -2.89 -19.02 -0.12
N ASP A 185 -2.54 -20.30 -0.25
CA ASP A 185 -2.92 -21.34 0.70
C ASP A 185 -2.07 -21.29 2.00
N ASN A 186 -2.39 -22.15 2.97
CA ASN A 186 -1.65 -22.21 4.24
C ASN A 186 -0.19 -22.71 4.10
N CYS A 187 0.21 -23.14 2.90
CA CYS A 187 1.55 -23.52 2.53
C CYS A 187 2.31 -22.41 1.79
N GLY A 188 1.67 -21.28 1.51
CA GLY A 188 2.25 -20.20 0.72
C GLY A 188 2.28 -20.49 -0.78
N ILE A 189 1.53 -21.50 -1.25
CA ILE A 189 1.36 -21.77 -2.68
C ILE A 189 0.17 -20.95 -3.15
N CYS A 190 0.38 -20.25 -4.26
CA CYS A 190 -0.66 -19.49 -4.92
C CYS A 190 -1.28 -20.32 -6.05
N ASP A 191 -2.47 -20.87 -5.81
CA ASP A 191 -3.30 -21.50 -6.85
C ASP A 191 -4.79 -21.52 -6.42
N ASP A 192 -5.64 -22.15 -7.22
CA ASP A 192 -7.08 -22.32 -6.99
C ASP A 192 -7.46 -23.77 -6.64
N ASN A 193 -6.48 -24.61 -6.30
CA ASN A 193 -6.68 -26.04 -6.15
C ASN A 193 -6.77 -26.47 -4.67
N PRO A 194 -8.00 -26.64 -4.14
CA PRO A 194 -8.21 -26.91 -2.72
C PRO A 194 -7.65 -28.26 -2.25
N PHE A 195 -7.24 -29.13 -3.17
CA PHE A 195 -6.65 -30.42 -2.84
C PHE A 195 -5.17 -30.33 -2.44
N ASN A 196 -4.50 -29.20 -2.70
CA ASN A 196 -3.12 -28.97 -2.26
C ASN A 196 -2.96 -27.84 -1.24
N ASP A 197 -4.06 -27.35 -0.64
CA ASP A 197 -4.08 -26.33 0.43
C ASP A 197 -3.43 -26.80 1.76
N CYS A 198 -2.52 -27.78 1.70
CA CYS A 198 -1.76 -28.34 2.81
C CYS A 198 -2.60 -28.65 4.04
N LEU A 199 -3.30 -29.79 3.97
CA LEU A 199 -3.98 -30.36 5.12
C LEU A 199 -3.06 -30.32 6.35
N ASN A 200 -3.59 -29.86 7.47
CA ASN A 200 -2.86 -29.89 8.74
C ASN A 200 -2.55 -31.33 9.12
N ASP A 201 -1.34 -31.56 9.62
CA ASP A 201 -1.02 -32.78 10.34
C ASP A 201 -1.79 -32.83 11.68
N CYS A 202 -1.68 -33.93 12.43
CA CYS A 202 -2.39 -34.06 13.71
C CYS A 202 -1.89 -33.08 14.80
N ASN A 203 -0.77 -32.38 14.59
CA ASN A 203 -0.24 -31.32 15.47
C ASN A 203 -0.71 -29.92 15.05
N GLY A 204 -1.51 -29.83 13.98
CA GLY A 204 -1.99 -28.56 13.44
C GLY A 204 -0.96 -27.84 12.57
N VAL A 205 0.10 -28.51 12.13
CA VAL A 205 1.11 -27.93 11.24
C VAL A 205 0.65 -28.13 9.78
N PRO A 206 0.42 -27.04 9.01
CA PRO A 206 0.09 -27.15 7.59
C PRO A 206 1.19 -27.88 6.83
N GLY A 207 0.83 -28.95 6.11
CA GLY A 207 1.80 -29.76 5.35
C GLY A 207 2.80 -30.54 6.22
N GLY A 208 2.54 -30.67 7.53
CA GLY A 208 3.33 -31.51 8.43
C GLY A 208 3.21 -33.01 8.09
N ASP A 209 4.15 -33.81 8.59
CA ASP A 209 4.22 -35.26 8.32
C ASP A 209 3.80 -36.13 9.51
N ALA A 210 3.28 -35.52 10.59
CA ALA A 210 2.82 -36.25 11.76
C ALA A 210 1.45 -36.91 11.55
N PHE A 211 1.29 -38.14 12.02
CA PHE A 211 0.02 -38.86 11.99
C PHE A 211 -0.33 -39.36 13.40
N GLU A 212 -1.62 -39.39 13.71
CA GLU A 212 -2.09 -39.88 15.00
C GLU A 212 -1.96 -41.41 15.03
N ASP A 213 -1.21 -41.95 15.99
CA ASP A 213 -1.12 -43.38 16.22
C ASP A 213 -2.40 -43.94 16.88
N ASN A 214 -2.51 -45.27 17.01
CA ASN A 214 -3.70 -45.90 17.61
C ASN A 214 -3.91 -45.57 19.10
N CYS A 215 -2.97 -44.86 19.73
CA CYS A 215 -3.06 -44.38 21.11
C CYS A 215 -3.26 -42.87 21.24
N GLY A 216 -3.37 -42.16 20.12
CA GLY A 216 -3.57 -40.71 20.10
C GLY A 216 -2.29 -39.89 20.18
N ASN A 217 -1.10 -40.50 20.04
CA ASN A 217 0.14 -39.74 19.93
C ASN A 217 0.29 -39.23 18.50
N CYS A 218 0.56 -37.94 18.36
CA CYS A 218 0.74 -37.31 17.06
C CYS A 218 2.23 -37.05 16.75
N ASP A 219 2.85 -37.96 16.01
CA ASP A 219 4.20 -37.78 15.48
C ASP A 219 4.43 -38.61 14.20
N ASN A 220 5.64 -38.56 13.63
CA ASN A 220 6.02 -39.31 12.42
C ASN A 220 6.92 -40.53 12.74
N ASN A 221 7.12 -40.84 14.03
CA ASN A 221 8.08 -41.82 14.47
C ASN A 221 7.43 -43.19 14.71
N SER A 222 7.28 -43.97 13.63
CA SER A 222 6.73 -45.34 13.71
C SER A 222 7.35 -46.28 14.76
N THR A 223 8.53 -45.96 15.31
CA THR A 223 9.20 -46.77 16.33
C THR A 223 8.67 -46.59 17.75
N ASN A 224 7.94 -45.50 18.04
CA ASN A 224 7.33 -45.25 19.35
C ASN A 224 5.82 -45.54 19.37
N ASN A 225 5.24 -45.94 18.23
CA ASN A 225 3.86 -46.35 18.13
C ASN A 225 3.55 -47.40 19.18
N CYS A 226 2.51 -47.15 19.96
CA CYS A 226 2.07 -48.11 20.96
C CYS A 226 1.65 -49.45 20.31
N VAL A 227 1.71 -50.53 21.09
CA VAL A 227 1.22 -51.85 20.69
C VAL A 227 -0.02 -52.23 21.48
N GLN A 228 -0.74 -53.24 21.03
CA GLN A 228 -1.84 -53.82 21.80
C GLN A 228 -1.28 -54.63 22.98
N ASP A 229 -1.95 -54.50 24.13
CA ASP A 229 -1.76 -55.40 25.25
C ASP A 229 -2.39 -56.78 24.99
N CYS A 230 -2.28 -57.73 25.93
CA CYS A 230 -2.84 -59.07 25.72
C CYS A 230 -4.37 -59.10 25.61
N ALA A 231 -5.06 -58.01 25.99
CA ALA A 231 -6.52 -57.86 25.89
C ALA A 231 -6.92 -57.20 24.55
N GLY A 232 -5.96 -56.86 23.70
CA GLY A 232 -6.19 -56.18 22.43
C GLY A 232 -6.38 -54.67 22.56
N VAL A 233 -6.05 -54.07 23.71
CA VAL A 233 -6.17 -52.63 23.94
C VAL A 233 -4.86 -51.94 23.55
N TRP A 234 -4.91 -51.00 22.60
CA TRP A 234 -3.75 -50.19 22.21
C TRP A 234 -3.25 -49.35 23.39
N GLY A 235 -1.97 -49.47 23.72
CA GLY A 235 -1.36 -48.76 24.85
C GLY A 235 -1.83 -49.25 26.23
N GLY A 236 -2.51 -50.39 26.30
CA GLY A 236 -2.94 -50.98 27.56
C GLY A 236 -1.79 -51.60 28.36
N GLU A 237 -2.03 -51.84 29.64
CA GLU A 237 -1.04 -52.42 30.58
C GLU A 237 -1.28 -53.92 30.85
N ALA A 238 -2.27 -54.55 30.21
CA ALA A 238 -2.59 -55.94 30.48
C ALA A 238 -1.46 -56.87 30.01
N VAL A 239 -0.96 -57.68 30.94
CA VAL A 239 0.06 -58.70 30.67
C VAL A 239 -0.53 -60.09 30.87
N GLU A 240 -0.01 -61.05 30.11
CA GLU A 240 -0.26 -62.46 30.39
C GLU A 240 0.36 -62.81 31.75
N ASP A 241 -0.39 -63.57 32.55
CA ASP A 241 0.13 -64.17 33.77
C ASP A 241 0.93 -65.45 33.45
N ASP A 242 1.44 -66.15 34.49
CA ASP A 242 2.27 -67.34 34.29
C ASP A 242 1.50 -68.51 33.66
N CYS A 243 0.16 -68.43 33.64
CA CYS A 243 -0.74 -69.37 33.01
C CYS A 243 -1.17 -68.96 31.59
N GLY A 244 -0.60 -67.87 31.07
CA GLY A 244 -0.92 -67.33 29.75
C GLY A 244 -2.29 -66.66 29.70
N ILE A 245 -2.90 -66.35 30.84
CA ILE A 245 -4.19 -65.67 30.90
C ILE A 245 -3.96 -64.16 31.04
N CYS A 246 -4.50 -63.41 30.10
CA CYS A 246 -4.39 -61.96 30.10
C CYS A 246 -5.05 -61.34 31.34
N ALA A 247 -4.28 -60.55 32.11
CA ALA A 247 -4.71 -59.95 33.37
C ALA A 247 -5.30 -60.98 34.38
N GLY A 248 -4.88 -62.25 34.31
CA GLY A 248 -5.40 -63.33 35.14
C GLY A 248 -4.89 -63.33 36.59
N GLY A 249 -3.77 -62.66 36.87
CA GLY A 249 -3.22 -62.55 38.23
C GLY A 249 -2.88 -63.88 38.89
N ASN A 250 -2.62 -64.93 38.09
CA ASN A 250 -2.33 -66.30 38.52
C ASN A 250 -3.47 -66.93 39.35
N VAL A 251 -4.72 -66.48 39.22
CA VAL A 251 -5.86 -67.09 39.95
C VAL A 251 -6.13 -68.53 39.53
N ASP A 252 -5.73 -68.87 38.32
CA ASP A 252 -5.82 -70.22 37.78
C ASP A 252 -4.61 -71.09 38.18
N MET A 253 -3.60 -70.52 38.85
CA MET A 253 -2.46 -71.27 39.37
C MET A 253 -2.81 -71.89 40.73
N ASP A 254 -2.61 -73.20 40.84
CA ASP A 254 -2.79 -73.89 42.11
C ASP A 254 -1.59 -73.68 43.07
N CYS A 255 -1.72 -74.11 44.32
CA CYS A 255 -0.66 -73.86 45.31
C CYS A 255 0.67 -74.61 45.03
N SER A 256 0.69 -75.54 44.08
CA SER A 256 1.88 -76.26 43.64
C SER A 256 2.59 -75.59 42.45
N GLY A 257 2.04 -74.48 41.96
CA GLY A 257 2.55 -73.74 40.81
C GLY A 257 2.06 -74.31 39.47
N GLU A 258 1.07 -75.19 39.46
CA GLU A 258 0.48 -75.74 38.24
C GLU A 258 -0.73 -74.91 37.80
N CYS A 259 -0.67 -74.39 36.58
CA CYS A 259 -1.77 -73.70 35.93
C CYS A 259 -2.95 -74.65 35.65
N PHE A 260 -4.15 -74.22 36.00
CA PHE A 260 -5.39 -75.01 35.98
C PHE A 260 -5.30 -76.30 36.82
N GLY A 261 -4.44 -76.30 37.84
CA GLY A 261 -4.28 -77.40 38.78
C GLY A 261 -5.38 -77.47 39.83
N TYR A 262 -5.33 -78.51 40.67
CA TYR A 262 -6.35 -78.76 41.71
C TYR A 262 -5.76 -78.85 43.12
N ALA A 263 -4.48 -78.50 43.31
CA ALA A 263 -3.88 -78.43 44.65
C ALA A 263 -4.41 -77.22 45.43
N TYR A 264 -4.66 -77.38 46.73
CA TYR A 264 -5.21 -76.33 47.58
C TYR A 264 -4.54 -76.30 48.96
N TYR A 265 -4.59 -75.14 49.64
CA TYR A 265 -4.13 -75.02 51.01
C TYR A 265 -5.13 -75.67 51.98
N ASP A 266 -4.65 -76.58 52.83
CA ASP A 266 -5.46 -77.17 53.90
C ASP A 266 -5.64 -76.21 55.09
N ASN A 267 -6.27 -76.70 56.17
CA ASN A 267 -6.51 -75.91 57.38
C ASN A 267 -5.24 -75.61 58.20
N CYS A 268 -4.08 -76.08 57.75
CA CYS A 268 -2.77 -75.84 58.33
C CYS A 268 -1.87 -75.03 57.38
N ASP A 269 -2.44 -74.44 56.32
CA ASP A 269 -1.75 -73.70 55.25
C ASP A 269 -0.69 -74.54 54.51
N TYR A 270 -0.85 -75.87 54.43
CA TYR A 270 -0.04 -76.73 53.57
C TYR A 270 -0.73 -76.94 52.22
N CYS A 271 0.04 -76.81 51.14
CA CYS A 271 -0.43 -77.15 49.80
C CYS A 271 -0.57 -78.67 49.66
N VAL A 272 -1.80 -79.16 49.48
CA VAL A 272 -2.16 -80.60 49.39
C VAL A 272 -3.08 -80.88 48.19
N GLY A 273 -3.13 -82.14 47.74
CA GLY A 273 -3.91 -82.55 46.57
C GLY A 273 -3.17 -82.31 45.23
N GLY A 274 -3.74 -82.78 44.11
CA GLY A 274 -3.08 -82.66 42.80
C GLY A 274 -1.75 -83.43 42.70
N ASN A 275 -0.73 -82.80 42.10
CA ASN A 275 0.65 -83.31 41.97
C ASN A 275 1.56 -82.96 43.16
N THR A 276 1.00 -82.56 44.30
CA THR A 276 1.78 -82.31 45.51
C THR A 276 2.40 -83.60 46.03
N SER A 277 3.64 -83.53 46.51
CA SER A 277 4.38 -84.68 47.05
C SER A 277 4.03 -84.98 48.52
N ILE A 278 2.89 -84.48 48.99
CA ILE A 278 2.39 -84.54 50.38
C ILE A 278 1.02 -85.22 50.37
#